data_AF-A0A3D3LKC5-F1
#
_entry.id   AF-A0A3D3LKC5-F1
#
_cell.length_a   1.000
_cell.length_b   1.000
_cell.length_c   1.000
_cell.angle_alpha   90.00
_cell.angle_beta   90.00
_cell.angle_gamma   90.00
#
_symmetry.space_group_name_H-M   'P 1'
#
loop_
_entity.id
_entity.type
_entity.pdbx_description
1 polymer ?
#
loop_
_entity_poly.entity_id
_entity_poly.type
_entity_poly.pdbx_seq_one_letter_code
_entity_poly.pdbx_strand_id
1 'polypeptide(L)' 'MQTIQLEKLDVKEGHKVLDLGCGHGRHCHAVYYHEDCQIIGVDLGFNDILVAR' A
#
# COMPACT_ATOMS: atom_id res chain seq x y z
N MET A 1 -12.75 -1.12 -6.03
CA MET A 1 -12.76 0.34 -6.21
C MET A 1 -11.50 0.90 -5.55
N GLN A 2 -10.64 1.56 -6.32
CA GLN A 2 -9.48 2.29 -5.78
C GLN A 2 -9.95 3.69 -5.37
N THR A 3 -9.55 4.15 -4.19
CA THR A 3 -9.95 5.46 -3.62
C THR A 3 -8.83 6.49 -3.67
N ILE A 4 -7.72 6.17 -4.34
CA ILE A 4 -6.54 7.03 -4.49
C ILE A 4 -6.14 7.10 -5.96
N GLN A 5 -5.48 8.19 -6.35
CA GLN A 5 -4.86 8.37 -7.67
C GLN A 5 -3.37 8.09 -7.53
N LEU A 6 -2.91 6.94 -8.03
CA LEU A 6 -1.54 6.45 -7.80
C LEU A 6 -0.50 7.34 -8.49
N GLU A 7 -0.87 7.96 -9.60
CA GLU A 7 -0.01 8.81 -10.42
C GLU A 7 0.42 10.09 -9.67
N LYS A 8 -0.34 10.49 -8.64
CA LYS A 8 -0.02 11.64 -7.79
C LYS A 8 1.03 11.34 -6.73
N LEU A 9 1.37 10.07 -6.50
CA LEU A 9 2.34 9.66 -5.48
C LEU A 9 3.80 9.76 -5.96
N ASP A 10 4.05 9.93 -7.27
CA ASP A 10 5.40 9.96 -7.90
C ASP A 10 6.33 8.85 -7.38
N VAL A 11 5.78 7.65 -7.21
CA VAL A 11 6.55 6.45 -6.85
C VAL A 11 7.41 6.07 -8.04
N LYS A 12 8.67 5.69 -7.78
CA LYS A 12 9.65 5.29 -8.79
C LYS A 12 10.27 3.98 -8.37
N GLU A 13 10.92 3.32 -9.33
CA GLU A 13 11.69 2.11 -9.09
C GLU A 13 12.62 2.27 -7.89
N GLY A 14 12.58 1.31 -6.96
CA GLY A 14 13.41 1.29 -5.77
C GLY A 14 12.98 2.23 -4.64
N HIS A 15 11.91 3.01 -4.80
CA HIS A 15 11.34 3.79 -3.69
C HIS A 15 10.80 2.89 -2.58
N LYS A 16 10.73 3.45 -1.37
CA LYS A 16 10.02 2.86 -0.22
C LYS A 16 8.77 3.66 0.07
N VAL A 17 7.65 2.97 0.21
CA VAL A 17 6.34 3.56 0.48
C VAL A 17 5.81 3.04 1.81
N LEU A 18 5.18 3.92 2.59
CA LEU A 18 4.53 3.59 3.86
C LEU A 18 3.03 3.87 3.76
N ASP A 19 2.22 2.83 3.97
CA ASP A 19 0.75 2.93 4.05
C ASP A 19 0.31 2.88 5.53
N LEU A 20 -0.10 4.03 6.05
CA LEU A 20 -0.53 4.21 7.44
C LEU A 20 -2.05 4.00 7.54
N GLY A 21 -2.45 2.93 8.23
CA GLY A 21 -3.84 2.48 8.25
C GLY A 21 -4.18 1.63 7.02
N CYS A 22 -3.32 0.65 6.71
CA CYS A 22 -3.44 -0.13 5.48
C CYS A 22 -4.68 -1.05 5.43
N GLY A 23 -5.31 -1.31 6.58
CA GLY A 23 -6.44 -2.21 6.75
C GLY A 23 -6.18 -3.58 6.12
N HIS A 24 -6.99 -3.92 5.13
CA HIS A 24 -6.88 -5.17 4.37
C HIS A 24 -5.85 -5.12 3.22
N GLY A 25 -4.97 -4.11 3.19
CA GLY A 25 -3.85 -4.00 2.24
C GLY A 25 -4.20 -3.53 0.83
N ARG A 26 -5.43 -3.05 0.58
CA ARG A 26 -5.89 -2.72 -0.79
C ARG A 26 -5.02 -1.66 -1.50
N HIS A 27 -4.55 -0.66 -0.77
CA HIS A 27 -3.68 0.38 -1.33
C HIS A 27 -2.24 -0.09 -1.43
N CYS A 28 -1.74 -0.85 -0.45
CA CYS A 28 -0.44 -1.51 -0.54
C CYS A 28 -0.30 -2.31 -1.85
N HIS A 29 -1.26 -3.19 -2.11
CA HIS A 29 -1.27 -4.02 -3.33
C HIS A 29 -1.35 -3.16 -4.58
N ALA A 30 -2.21 -2.14 -4.59
CA ALA A 30 -2.36 -1.24 -5.73
C ALA A 30 -1.05 -0.51 -6.08
N VAL A 31 -0.30 -0.01 -5.08
CA VAL A 31 0.99 0.66 -5.30
C VAL A 31 2.03 -0.34 -5.77
N TYR A 32 2.10 -1.53 -5.15
CA TYR A 32 3.07 -2.56 -5.51
C TYR A 32 2.91 -3.07 -6.96
N TYR A 33 1.66 -3.18 -7.45
CA TYR A 33 1.41 -3.54 -8.85
C TYR A 33 1.59 -2.38 -9.83
N HIS A 34 1.65 -1.14 -9.34
CA HIS A 34 1.81 0.05 -10.18
C HIS A 34 3.29 0.35 -10.45
N GLU A 35 4.18 0.18 -9.47
CA GLU A 35 5.63 0.38 -9.63
C GLU A 35 6.45 -0.65 -8.86
N ASP A 36 7.65 -0.96 -9.36
CA ASP A 36 8.63 -1.81 -8.67
C ASP A 36 9.22 -1.06 -7.45
N CYS A 37 8.52 -1.16 -6.33
CA CYS A 37 8.85 -0.47 -5.10
C CYS A 37 8.67 -1.38 -3.88
N GLN A 38 9.29 -1.00 -2.76
CA GLN A 38 9.04 -1.66 -1.49
C GLN A 38 7.90 -0.96 -0.75
N ILE A 39 6.83 -1.68 -0.44
CA ILE A 39 5.69 -1.17 0.34
C ILE A 39 5.69 -1.75 1.76
N ILE A 40 5.48 -0.90 2.76
CA ILE A 40 5.26 -1.29 4.15
C ILE A 40 3.88 -0.80 4.57
N GLY A 41 2.98 -1.72 4.90
CA GLY A 41 1.68 -1.40 5.48
C GLY A 41 1.68 -1.55 7.00
N VAL A 42 1.09 -0.58 7.70
CA VAL A 42 0.90 -0.63 9.16
C VAL A 42 -0.56 -0.35 9.49
N ASP A 43 -1.15 -1.12 10.38
CA ASP A 43 -2.49 -0.86 10.93
C ASP A 43 -2.54 -1.18 12.43
N LEU A 44 -3.49 -0.59 13.14
CA LEU A 44 -3.79 -0.94 14.53
C LEU A 44 -4.77 -2.12 14.62
N GLY A 45 -5.54 -2.36 13.55
CA GLY A 45 -6.43 -3.49 13.39
C GLY A 45 -5.68 -4.78 13.11
N PHE A 46 -5.32 -5.52 14.17
CA PHE A 46 -4.63 -6.80 14.03
C PHE A 46 -5.37 -7.78 13.09
N ASN A 47 -6.70 -7.84 13.17
CA ASN A 47 -7.52 -8.69 12.31
C ASN A 47 -7.49 -8.25 10.84
N ASP A 48 -7.40 -6.94 10.58
CA ASP A 48 -7.30 -6.42 9.20
C ASP A 48 -5.96 -6.83 8.58
N ILE A 49 -4.86 -6.75 9.35
CA ILE A 49 -3.53 -7.17 8.91
C ILE A 49 -3.48 -8.66 8.56
N LEU A 50 -4.21 -9.52 9.30
CA LEU A 50 -4.28 -10.95 8.97
C LEU A 50 -4.88 -11.22 7.59
N VAL A 51 -5.75 -10.32 7.10
CA VAL A 51 -6.32 -10.40 5.75
C VAL A 51 -5.40 -9.76 4.71
N ALA A 52 -4.63 -8.73 5.08
CA ALA A 52 -3.76 -7.97 4.17
C ALA A 52 -2.55 -8.75 3.59
N ARG A 53 -2.27 -9.93 4.13
CA ARG A 53 -1.15 -10.81 3.76
C ARG A 53 -1.10 -11.24 2.29
#